data_AF-A0A7V9Q1C2-F1
#
_entry.id   AF-A0A7V9Q1C2-F1
#
_cell.length_a   1.000
_cell.length_b   1.000
_cell.length_c   1.000
_cell.angle_alpha   90.00
_cell.angle_beta   90.00
_cell.angle_gamma   90.00
#
_symmetry.space_group_name_H-M   'P 1'
#
loop_
_entity.id
_entity.type
_entity.pdbx_description
1 polymer ?
#
loop_
_entity_poly.entity_id
_entity_poly.type
_entity_poly.pdbx_seq_one_letter_code
_entity_poly.pdbx_strand_id
1 'polypeptide(L)' 'MAIDLRRSRRGALAGAAAAGVWAIQQPLDIRVFGVPYDDTELLGKFVTRSRAWRPVGIGIHLAFGAAVGAAYAAVARD' A
#
# COMPACT_ATOMS: atom_id res chain seq x y z
N MET A 1 14.68 -21.41 -5.54
CA MET A 1 14.84 -20.28 -6.49
C MET A 1 15.57 -19.19 -5.74
N ALA A 2 16.72 -18.72 -6.21
CA ALA A 2 17.40 -17.61 -5.55
C ALA A 2 16.55 -16.35 -5.75
N ILE A 3 16.28 -15.60 -4.67
CA ILE A 3 15.56 -14.33 -4.78
C ILE A 3 16.50 -13.31 -5.42
N ASP A 4 16.14 -12.78 -6.59
CA ASP A 4 16.84 -11.65 -7.19
C ASP A 4 16.47 -10.36 -6.46
N LEU A 5 17.39 -9.87 -5.63
CA LEU A 5 17.22 -8.65 -4.85
C LEU A 5 16.95 -7.41 -5.71
N ARG A 6 17.49 -7.33 -6.92
CA ARG A 6 17.26 -6.20 -7.83
C ARG A 6 15.84 -6.25 -8.38
N ARG A 7 15.38 -7.43 -8.79
CA ARG A 7 13.99 -7.64 -9.25
C ARG A 7 13.00 -7.37 -8.11
N SER A 8 13.24 -7.89 -6.91
CA SER A 8 12.41 -7.63 -5.74
C SER A 8 12.37 -6.16 -5.35
N ARG A 9 13.49 -5.43 -5.41
CA ARG A 9 13.53 -3.98 -5.15
C ARG A 9 12.69 -3.18 -6.14
N ARG A 10 12.75 -3.52 -7.43
CA ARG A 10 11.90 -2.89 -8.45
C ARG A 10 10.43 -3.18 -8.20
N GLY A 11 10.10 -4.42 -7.84
CA GLY A 11 8.76 -4.81 -7.40
C GLY A 11 8.29 -4.02 -6.20
N ALA A 12 9.14 -3.81 -5.19
CA ALA A 12 8.82 -3.02 -4.01
C ALA A 12 8.48 -1.57 -4.36
N LEU A 13 9.30 -0.94 -5.20
CA LEU A 13 9.06 0.44 -5.64
C LEU A 13 7.77 0.55 -6.45
N ALA A 14 7.52 -0.39 -7.35
CA ALA A 14 6.29 -0.44 -8.15
C ALA A 14 5.05 -0.64 -7.26
N GLY A 15 5.12 -1.54 -6.29
CA GLY A 15 4.03 -1.80 -5.36
C GLY A 15 3.75 -0.64 -4.41
N ALA A 16 4.80 0.02 -3.89
CA ALA A 16 4.65 1.25 -3.10
C ALA A 16 4.03 2.38 -3.91
N ALA A 17 4.47 2.56 -5.17
CA ALA A 17 3.90 3.56 -6.06
C ALA A 17 2.42 3.28 -6.37
N ALA A 18 2.07 2.02 -6.68
CA ALA A 18 0.69 1.62 -6.91
C ALA A 18 -0.20 1.86 -5.69
N ALA A 19 0.27 1.50 -4.48
CA ALA A 19 -0.43 1.79 -3.23
C ALA A 19 -0.56 3.31 -2.97
N GLY A 20 0.46 4.09 -3.33
CA GLY A 20 0.39 5.56 -3.25
C GLY A 20 -0.67 6.14 -4.19
N VAL A 21 -0.72 5.69 -5.44
CA VAL A 21 -1.78 6.07 -6.39
C VAL A 21 -3.16 5.68 -5.85
N TRP A 22 -3.29 4.46 -5.30
CA TRP A 22 -4.51 3.99 -4.66
C TRP A 22 -4.97 4.91 -3.51
N ALA A 23 -4.08 5.25 -2.58
CA ALA A 23 -4.40 6.14 -1.47
C ALA A 23 -4.81 7.55 -1.93
N ILE A 24 -4.23 8.06 -3.04
CA ILE A 24 -4.60 9.36 -3.60
C ILE A 24 -5.97 9.32 -4.29
N GLN A 25 -6.34 8.21 -4.96
CA GLN A 25 -7.64 8.08 -5.63
C GLN A 25 -8.79 7.77 -4.66
N GLN A 26 -8.53 7.10 -3.53
CA GLN A 26 -9.56 6.65 -2.57
C GLN A 26 -10.61 7.72 -2.18
N PRO A 27 -10.27 9.00 -1.95
CA PRO A 27 -11.27 10.02 -1.65
C PRO A 27 -12.28 10.25 -2.79
N LEU A 28 -11.91 10.00 -4.04
CA LEU A 28 -12.83 10.03 -5.18
C LEU A 28 -13.71 8.77 -5.18
N ASP A 29 -13.13 7.60 -4.97
CA ASP A 29 -13.86 6.32 -4.91
C ASP A 29 -14.96 6.35 -3.84
N ILE A 30 -14.67 6.89 -2.65
CA ILE A 30 -15.64 7.09 -1.57
C ILE A 30 -16.84 7.93 -2.04
N ARG A 31 -16.59 9.00 -2.81
CA ARG A 31 -17.65 9.88 -3.33
C ARG A 31 -18.47 9.22 -4.43
N VAL A 32 -17.81 8.46 -5.30
CA VAL A 32 -18.45 7.80 -6.45
C VAL A 32 -19.27 6.59 -6.01
N PHE A 33 -18.72 5.77 -5.11
CA PHE A 33 -19.34 4.51 -4.68
C PHE A 33 -20.13 4.62 -3.36
N GLY A 34 -20.03 5.74 -2.64
CA GLY A 34 -20.77 5.97 -1.40
C GLY A 34 -20.35 5.08 -0.23
N VAL A 35 -19.13 4.52 -0.26
CA VAL A 35 -18.62 3.63 0.78
C VAL A 35 -18.10 4.44 1.99
N PRO A 36 -18.33 3.99 3.24
CA PRO A 36 -17.96 4.76 4.43
C PRO A 36 -16.57 4.40 4.98
N TYR A 37 -15.64 3.97 4.12
CA TYR A 37 -14.32 3.52 4.57
C TYR A 37 -13.19 4.00 3.65
N ASP A 38 -12.02 4.18 4.26
CA ASP A 38 -10.74 4.51 3.62
C ASP A 38 -9.70 3.54 4.18
N ASP A 39 -8.95 2.87 3.31
CA ASP A 39 -7.99 1.85 3.73
C ASP A 39 -6.93 2.41 4.68
N THR A 40 -6.45 3.62 4.41
CA THR A 40 -5.44 4.28 5.25
C THR A 40 -6.02 4.68 6.60
N GLU A 41 -7.30 5.06 6.65
CA GLU A 41 -8.00 5.32 7.91
C GLU A 41 -8.17 4.06 8.74
N LEU A 42 -8.62 2.97 8.14
CA LEU A 42 -8.76 1.68 8.81
C LEU A 42 -7.43 1.21 9.40
N LEU A 43 -6.36 1.22 8.59
CA LEU A 43 -5.01 0.81 9.02
C LEU A 43 -4.46 1.72 10.12
N GLY A 44 -4.61 3.04 9.96
CA GLY A 44 -4.10 4.03 10.91
C GLY A 44 -4.80 3.94 12.27
N LYS A 45 -6.13 3.87 12.27
CA LYS A 45 -6.94 3.80 13.50
C LYS A 45 -6.87 2.44 14.18
N PHE A 46 -6.57 1.38 13.43
CA PHE A 46 -6.27 0.07 14.01
C PHE A 46 -5.02 0.11 14.90
N VAL A 47 -4.01 0.91 14.52
CA VAL A 47 -2.73 0.98 15.25
C VAL A 47 -2.71 2.09 16.31
N THR A 48 -3.32 3.25 16.07
CA THR A 48 -3.27 4.38 17.01
C THR A 48 -4.59 5.13 17.11
N ARG A 49 -4.91 5.60 18.32
CA ARG A 49 -6.03 6.51 18.60
C ARG A 49 -5.64 8.00 18.50
N SER A 50 -4.36 8.29 18.27
CA SER A 50 -3.85 9.66 18.23
C SER A 50 -4.16 10.36 16.89
N ARG A 51 -3.89 11.67 16.82
CA ARG A 51 -3.96 12.43 15.55
C ARG A 51 -2.96 11.95 14.50
N ALA A 52 -1.99 11.10 14.86
CA ALA A 52 -1.03 10.52 13.93
C ALA A 52 -1.59 9.34 13.12
N TRP A 53 -2.87 8.96 13.27
CA TRP A 53 -3.45 7.85 12.51
C TRP A 53 -3.28 8.00 10.99
N ARG A 54 -3.35 9.22 10.45
CA ARG A 54 -3.17 9.48 9.01
C ARG A 54 -1.79 9.08 8.49
N PRO A 55 -0.67 9.67 8.97
CA PRO A 55 0.65 9.27 8.51
C PRO A 55 0.98 7.81 8.83
N VAL A 56 0.46 7.25 9.93
CA VAL A 56 0.62 5.81 10.24
C VAL A 56 -0.07 4.93 9.20
N GLY A 57 -1.33 5.21 8.89
CA GLY A 57 -2.12 4.45 7.92
C GLY A 57 -1.52 4.48 6.52
N ILE A 58 -1.10 5.67 6.05
CA ILE A 58 -0.41 5.83 4.78
C ILE A 58 0.90 5.04 4.78
N GLY A 59 1.71 5.14 5.85
CA GLY A 59 2.97 4.41 5.96
C GLY A 59 2.77 2.90 5.88
N ILE A 60 1.77 2.36 6.58
CA ILE A 60 1.43 0.93 6.53
C ILE A 60 0.97 0.53 5.12
N HIS A 61 0.10 1.33 4.49
CA HIS A 61 -0.42 1.04 3.15
C HIS A 61 0.70 0.98 2.09
N LEU A 62 1.63 1.95 2.12
CA LEU A 62 2.81 1.97 1.25
C LEU A 62 3.75 0.80 1.52
N ALA A 63 3.98 0.48 2.81
CA ALA A 63 4.84 -0.64 3.19
C ALA A 63 4.24 -1.99 2.75
N PHE A 64 2.93 -2.13 2.84
CA PHE A 64 2.22 -3.33 2.38
C PHE A 64 2.31 -3.46 0.85
N GLY A 65 2.07 -2.38 0.11
CA GLY A 65 2.28 -2.34 -1.34
C GLY A 65 3.71 -2.73 -1.72
N ALA A 66 4.71 -2.21 -1.02
CA ALA A 66 6.11 -2.56 -1.24
C ALA A 66 6.40 -4.05 -0.99
N ALA A 67 5.88 -4.61 0.12
CA ALA A 67 6.09 -6.00 0.47
C ALA A 67 5.46 -6.94 -0.57
N VAL A 68 4.20 -6.68 -0.96
CA VAL A 68 3.50 -7.49 -1.96
C VAL A 68 4.15 -7.34 -3.34
N GLY A 69 4.53 -6.13 -3.74
CA GLY A 69 5.23 -5.90 -5.01
C GLY A 69 6.58 -6.60 -5.08
N ALA A 70 7.36 -6.59 -3.98
CA ALA A 70 8.60 -7.33 -3.89
C ALA A 70 8.38 -8.86 -3.98
N ALA A 71 7.40 -9.37 -3.24
CA ALA A 71 7.06 -10.79 -3.23
C ALA A 71 6.59 -11.26 -4.61
N TYR A 72 5.70 -10.49 -5.25
CA TYR A 72 5.22 -10.78 -6.60
C TYR A 72 6.38 -10.83 -7.60
N ALA A 73 7.23 -9.80 -7.62
CA ALA A 73 8.38 -9.76 -8.51
C ALA A 73 9.37 -10.90 -8.27
N ALA A 74 9.48 -11.39 -7.04
CA ALA A 74 10.36 -12.51 -6.68
C ALA A 74 9.85 -13.87 -7.18
N VAL A 75 8.55 -14.04 -7.39
CA VAL A 75 7.95 -15.33 -7.79
C VAL A 75 7.37 -15.34 -9.20
N ALA A 76 7.11 -14.16 -9.79
CA ALA A 76 6.65 -14.03 -11.16
C ALA A 76 7.67 -14.61 -12.14
N ARG A 77 7.19 -15.43 -13.08
CA ARG A 77 7.99 -15.95 -14.19
C ARG A 77 7.81 -15.04 -15.40
N ASP A 78 8.84 -14.96 -16.22
CA ASP A 78 8.82 -14.27 -17.52
C ASP A 78 8.12 -15.12 -18.58
#